data_AF-A0A829MAL2-F1
#
_entry.id   AF-A0A829MAL2-F1
#
_cell.length_a   1.000
_cell.length_b   1.000
_cell.length_c   1.000
_cell.angle_alpha   90.00
_cell.angle_beta   90.00
_cell.angle_gamma   90.00
#
_symmetry.space_group_name_H-M   'P 1'
#
loop_
_entity.id
_entity.type
_entity.pdbx_description
1 polymer ?
#
loop_
_entity_poly.entity_id
_entity_poly.type
_entity_poly.pdbx_seq_one_letter_code
_entity_poly.pdbx_strand_id
1 'polypeptide(L)'
;MLRGGKRLRPAFAYWGWRAITHDPDPWNPEVLRVCAALELLHTCALIHDDVIDSSATRRGEPTIHVEFAALHRENGWSGSPEQFGISAAILLGDLALTWADGHGGRRTALARSARAGAWCLVDPAQRGARWPISGHPVRIFR
;
A
#
# COMPACT_ATOMS: atom_id res chain seq x y z
N MET A 1 1.32 1.89 -14.82
CA MET A 1 1.44 1.85 -13.33
C MET A 1 1.01 0.52 -12.70
N LEU A 2 -0.22 0.03 -12.92
CA LEU A 2 -0.76 -1.18 -12.25
C LEU A 2 -0.11 -2.53 -12.63
N ARG A 3 0.66 -2.58 -13.72
CA ARG A 3 1.21 -3.83 -14.28
C ARG A 3 2.63 -4.21 -13.79
N GLY A 4 3.29 -3.42 -12.95
CA GLY A 4 4.75 -3.60 -12.74
C GLY A 4 5.36 -3.09 -11.44
N GLY A 5 4.64 -3.14 -10.32
CA GLY A 5 5.20 -2.80 -9.00
C GLY A 5 5.83 -4.01 -8.31
N LYS A 6 7.00 -3.84 -7.67
CA LYS A 6 7.61 -4.86 -6.80
C LYS A 6 6.79 -5.12 -5.52
N ARG A 7 5.71 -4.35 -5.29
CA ARG A 7 4.79 -4.45 -4.13
C ARG A 7 5.52 -4.51 -2.78
N LEU A 8 6.68 -3.83 -2.69
CA LEU A 8 7.52 -3.88 -1.49
C LEU A 8 6.82 -3.26 -0.29
N ARG A 9 6.13 -2.13 -0.48
CA ARG A 9 5.39 -1.42 0.59
C ARG A 9 4.31 -2.30 1.22
N PRO A 10 3.36 -2.90 0.46
CA PRO A 10 2.40 -3.82 1.04
C PRO A 10 3.04 -5.10 1.59
N ALA A 11 4.12 -5.61 0.98
CA ALA A 11 4.83 -6.77 1.52
C ALA A 11 5.43 -6.51 2.91
N PHE A 12 6.11 -5.37 3.11
CA PHE A 12 6.64 -4.98 4.42
C PHE A 12 5.52 -4.80 5.45
N ALA A 13 4.41 -4.15 5.08
CA ALA A 13 3.27 -3.98 5.97
C ALA A 13 2.65 -5.33 6.38
N TYR A 14 2.48 -6.25 5.43
CA TYR A 14 1.95 -7.59 5.68
C TYR A 14 2.86 -8.40 6.60
N TRP A 15 4.17 -8.45 6.32
CA TRP A 15 5.11 -9.21 7.14
C TRP A 15 5.30 -8.59 8.53
N GLY A 16 5.27 -7.27 8.66
CA GLY A 16 5.26 -6.60 9.95
C GLY A 16 4.03 -6.97 10.78
N TRP A 17 2.84 -6.99 10.16
CA TRP A 17 1.60 -7.43 10.82
C TRP A 17 1.65 -8.90 11.23
N ARG A 18 2.15 -9.78 10.36
CA ARG A 18 2.33 -11.22 10.63
C ARG A 18 3.28 -11.47 11.81
N ALA A 19 4.33 -10.67 11.96
CA ALA A 19 5.33 -10.86 13.01
C ALA A 19 4.80 -10.54 14.42
N ILE A 20 3.78 -9.68 14.52
CA ILE A 20 3.23 -9.22 15.81
C ILE A 20 1.87 -9.83 16.15
N THR A 21 1.25 -10.59 15.24
CA THR A 21 -0.11 -11.13 15.42
C THR A 21 -0.02 -12.62 15.75
N HIS A 22 -0.67 -13.04 16.84
CA HIS A 22 -0.79 -14.44 17.20
C HIS A 22 -1.83 -15.14 16.30
N ASP A 23 -1.46 -16.29 15.72
CA ASP A 23 -2.28 -17.05 14.76
C ASP A 23 -2.91 -16.20 13.63
N PRO A 24 -2.08 -15.58 12.79
CA PRO A 24 -2.58 -14.63 11.80
C PRO A 24 -3.26 -15.33 10.62
N ASP A 25 -4.55 -15.04 10.41
CA ASP A 25 -5.26 -15.39 9.18
C ASP A 25 -4.65 -14.65 7.96
N PRO A 26 -4.02 -15.37 7.01
CA PRO A 26 -3.41 -14.75 5.83
C PRO A 26 -4.39 -13.94 4.97
N TRP A 27 -5.68 -14.24 5.06
CA TRP A 27 -6.75 -13.65 4.26
C TRP A 27 -7.55 -12.58 5.00
N ASN A 28 -7.03 -12.12 6.15
CA ASN A 28 -7.72 -11.11 6.95
C ASN A 28 -8.01 -9.85 6.09
N PRO A 29 -9.29 -9.49 5.90
CA PRO A 29 -9.65 -8.42 4.98
C PRO A 29 -9.17 -7.04 5.44
N GLU A 30 -8.87 -6.85 6.73
CA GLU A 30 -8.31 -5.59 7.25
C GLU A 30 -6.85 -5.38 6.80
N VAL A 31 -6.00 -6.41 6.89
CA VAL A 31 -4.59 -6.27 6.46
C VAL A 31 -4.50 -6.11 4.95
N LEU A 32 -5.36 -6.81 4.20
CA LEU A 32 -5.44 -6.67 2.74
C LEU A 32 -5.92 -5.27 2.34
N ARG A 33 -6.88 -4.68 3.06
CA ARG A 33 -7.31 -3.28 2.85
C ARG A 33 -6.16 -2.30 3.08
N VAL A 34 -5.39 -2.46 4.16
CA VAL A 34 -4.23 -1.61 4.44
C VAL A 34 -3.16 -1.76 3.35
N CYS A 35 -2.88 -2.98 2.91
CA CYS A 35 -1.94 -3.24 1.83
C CYS A 35 -2.39 -2.59 0.51
N ALA A 36 -3.68 -2.68 0.18
CA ALA A 36 -4.25 -2.03 -1.00
C ALA A 36 -4.17 -0.50 -0.90
N ALA A 37 -4.50 0.08 0.26
CA ALA A 37 -4.40 1.51 0.51
C ALA A 37 -2.96 2.03 0.34
N LEU A 38 -1.96 1.28 0.83
CA LEU A 38 -0.54 1.63 0.66
C LEU A 38 -0.10 1.64 -0.80
N GLU A 39 -0.58 0.69 -1.61
CA GLU A 39 -0.25 0.64 -3.04
C GLU A 39 -0.96 1.77 -3.82
N LEU A 40 -2.22 2.10 -3.46
CA LEU A 40 -2.94 3.23 -4.02
C LEU A 40 -2.27 4.57 -3.68
N LEU A 41 -1.86 4.75 -2.42
CA LEU A 41 -1.11 5.93 -1.99
C LEU A 41 0.22 6.06 -2.75
N HIS A 42 0.94 4.95 -2.93
CA HIS A 42 2.15 4.96 -3.74
C HIS A 42 1.87 5.34 -5.20
N THR A 43 0.78 4.82 -5.76
CA THR A 43 0.37 5.11 -7.13
C THR A 43 0.03 6.60 -7.29
N CYS A 44 -0.72 7.19 -6.35
CA CYS A 44 -0.99 8.63 -6.32
C CYS A 44 0.30 9.45 -6.38
N ALA A 45 1.24 9.15 -5.48
CA ALA A 45 2.52 9.86 -5.43
C ALA A 45 3.27 9.77 -6.76
N LEU A 46 3.34 8.58 -7.36
CA LEU A 46 3.98 8.40 -8.67
C LEU A 46 3.30 9.24 -9.76
N ILE A 47 1.97 9.24 -9.83
CA ILE A 47 1.23 9.98 -10.86
C ILE A 47 1.51 11.48 -10.75
N HIS A 48 1.44 12.03 -9.54
CA HIS A 48 1.73 13.45 -9.31
C HIS A 48 3.20 13.79 -9.56
N ASP A 49 4.14 12.94 -9.15
CA ASP A 49 5.57 13.11 -9.44
C ASP A 49 5.82 13.18 -10.96
N ASP A 50 5.19 12.31 -11.75
CA ASP A 50 5.34 12.33 -13.21
C ASP A 50 4.89 13.66 -13.83
N VAL A 51 3.83 14.26 -13.29
CA VAL A 51 3.33 15.57 -13.73
C VAL A 51 4.26 16.70 -13.29
N ILE A 52 4.68 16.70 -12.03
CA ILE A 52 5.56 17.72 -11.46
C ILE A 52 6.92 17.73 -12.19
N ASP A 53 7.46 16.55 -12.47
CA ASP A 53 8.75 16.38 -13.13
C ASP A 53 8.66 16.46 -14.66
N SER A 54 7.45 16.63 -15.23
CA SER A 54 7.22 16.58 -16.68
C SER A 54 7.80 15.31 -17.34
N SER A 55 7.72 14.18 -16.64
CA SER A 55 8.31 12.92 -17.08
C SER A 55 7.49 12.29 -18.21
N ALA A 56 8.07 12.11 -19.38
CA ALA A 56 7.36 11.48 -20.50
C ALA A 56 7.21 9.95 -20.36
N THR A 57 8.12 9.31 -19.61
CA THR A 57 8.15 7.85 -19.46
C THR A 57 8.47 7.43 -18.02
N ARG A 58 7.97 6.26 -17.62
CA ARG A 58 8.26 5.61 -16.36
C ARG A 58 8.38 4.10 -16.55
N ARG A 59 9.53 3.55 -16.16
CA ARG A 59 9.86 2.12 -16.33
C ARG A 59 9.74 1.64 -17.79
N GLY A 60 10.06 2.51 -18.75
CA GLY A 60 9.96 2.23 -20.18
C GLY A 60 8.56 2.37 -20.77
N GLU A 61 7.54 2.66 -19.96
CA GLU A 61 6.17 2.88 -20.39
C GLU A 61 5.85 4.39 -20.41
N PRO A 62 4.92 4.87 -21.26
CA PRO A 62 4.41 6.24 -21.19
C PRO A 62 3.83 6.55 -19.81
N THR A 63 4.00 7.79 -19.35
CA THR A 63 3.33 8.26 -18.13
C THR A 63 1.87 8.59 -18.40
N ILE A 64 1.07 8.67 -17.34
CA ILE A 64 -0.39 8.84 -17.45
C ILE A 64 -0.76 10.10 -18.23
N HIS A 65 -0.12 11.24 -17.95
CA HIS A 65 -0.44 12.48 -18.66
C HIS A 65 -0.09 12.42 -20.15
N VAL A 66 0.95 11.66 -20.54
CA VAL A 66 1.29 11.41 -21.95
C VAL A 66 0.27 10.50 -22.61
N GLU A 67 -0.16 9.44 -21.92
CA GLU A 67 -1.17 8.49 -22.40
C GLU A 67 -2.52 9.19 -22.64
N PHE A 68 -2.99 10.02 -21.70
CA PHE A 68 -4.22 10.79 -21.88
C PHE A 68 -4.10 11.89 -22.95
N ALA A 69 -2.92 12.51 -23.11
CA ALA A 69 -2.70 13.44 -24.21
C ALA A 69 -2.73 12.74 -25.58
N ALA A 70 -2.21 11.51 -25.68
CA ALA A 70 -2.29 10.70 -26.89
C ALA A 70 -3.76 10.32 -27.19
N LEU A 71 -4.50 9.88 -26.17
CA LEU A 71 -5.93 9.57 -26.30
C LEU A 71 -6.74 10.77 -26.80
N HIS A 72 -6.48 11.97 -26.29
CA HIS A 72 -7.16 13.19 -26.74
C HIS A 72 -6.89 13.48 -28.23
N ARG A 73 -5.63 13.34 -28.67
CA ARG A 73 -5.24 13.49 -30.09
C ARG A 73 -5.92 12.46 -30.98
N GLU A 74 -5.93 11.19 -30.56
CA GLU A 74 -6.55 10.09 -31.32
C GLU A 74 -8.06 10.30 -31.53
N ASN A 75 -8.74 10.88 -30.54
CA ASN A 75 -10.17 11.16 -30.63
C ASN A 75 -10.50 12.52 -31.29
N GLY A 76 -9.50 13.32 -31.66
CA GLY A 76 -9.71 14.62 -32.30
C GLY A 76 -10.53 15.60 -31.45
N TRP A 77 -10.41 15.52 -30.12
CA TRP A 77 -11.13 16.40 -29.22
C TRP A 77 -10.64 17.85 -29.32
N SER A 78 -11.49 18.80 -28.95
CA SER A 78 -11.12 20.21 -28.95
C SER A 78 -10.24 20.58 -27.76
N GLY A 79 -9.43 21.63 -27.92
CA GLY A 79 -8.52 22.14 -26.87
C GLY A 79 -7.11 21.56 -26.94
N SER A 80 -6.30 21.82 -25.90
CA SER A 80 -4.93 21.31 -25.80
C SER A 80 -4.91 19.88 -25.26
N PRO A 81 -4.35 18.91 -26.02
CA PRO A 81 -4.16 17.55 -25.54
C PRO A 81 -3.25 17.47 -24.31
N GLU A 82 -2.22 18.31 -24.24
CA GLU A 82 -1.24 18.34 -23.15
C GLU A 82 -1.90 18.78 -21.85
N GLN A 83 -2.68 19.87 -21.90
CA GLN A 83 -3.43 20.34 -20.74
C GLN A 83 -4.47 19.31 -20.29
N PHE A 84 -5.13 18.64 -21.23
CA PHE A 84 -6.05 17.56 -20.92
C PHE A 84 -5.35 16.40 -20.19
N GLY A 85 -4.19 15.98 -20.70
CA GLY A 85 -3.39 14.92 -20.09
C GLY A 85 -2.95 15.25 -18.66
N ILE A 86 -2.47 16.47 -18.43
CA ILE A 86 -2.06 16.95 -17.10
C ILE A 86 -3.26 16.96 -16.15
N SER A 87 -4.39 17.56 -16.55
CA SER A 87 -5.60 17.63 -15.73
C SER A 87 -6.13 16.23 -15.39
N ALA A 88 -6.15 15.31 -16.36
CA ALA A 88 -6.58 13.94 -16.15
C ALA A 88 -5.66 13.20 -15.15
N ALA A 89 -4.35 13.39 -15.24
CA ALA A 89 -3.40 12.79 -14.33
C ALA A 89 -3.55 13.32 -12.89
N ILE A 90 -3.73 14.63 -12.71
CA ILE A 90 -3.97 15.23 -11.39
C ILE A 90 -5.21 14.63 -10.75
N LEU A 91 -6.34 14.63 -11.48
CA LEU A 91 -7.61 14.09 -10.99
C LEU A 91 -7.52 12.58 -10.68
N LEU A 92 -6.79 11.82 -11.49
CA LEU A 92 -6.59 10.39 -11.24
C LEU A 92 -5.72 10.15 -9.99
N GLY A 93 -4.71 10.99 -9.76
CA GLY A 93 -3.93 10.97 -8.53
C GLY A 93 -4.79 11.26 -7.30
N ASP A 94 -5.61 12.30 -7.35
CA ASP A 94 -6.52 12.70 -6.26
C ASP A 94 -7.58 11.63 -5.97
N LEU A 95 -8.09 10.97 -7.02
CA LEU A 95 -9.00 9.83 -6.89
C LEU A 95 -8.30 8.65 -6.20
N ALA A 96 -7.06 8.33 -6.60
CA ALA A 96 -6.29 7.27 -5.97
C ALA A 96 -6.03 7.55 -4.48
N LEU A 97 -5.76 8.81 -4.12
CA LEU A 97 -5.61 9.24 -2.73
C LEU A 97 -6.91 9.07 -1.94
N THR A 98 -8.03 9.53 -2.49
CA THR A 98 -9.34 9.42 -1.84
C THR A 98 -9.78 7.97 -1.66
N TRP A 99 -9.50 7.09 -2.63
CA TRP A 99 -9.73 5.65 -2.50
C TRP A 99 -8.82 5.00 -1.46
N ALA A 100 -7.55 5.39 -1.39
CA ALA A 100 -6.65 4.92 -0.34
C ALA A 100 -7.19 5.26 1.05
N ASP A 101 -7.68 6.49 1.24
CA ASP A 101 -8.28 6.94 2.49
C ASP A 101 -9.58 6.20 2.82
N GLY A 102 -10.47 6.01 1.82
CA GLY A 102 -11.70 5.23 1.97
C GLY A 102 -11.46 3.77 2.37
N HIS A 103 -10.34 3.16 1.95
CA HIS A 103 -9.93 1.84 2.43
C HIS A 103 -9.39 1.85 3.86
N GLY A 104 -8.82 2.97 4.34
CA GLY A 104 -8.31 3.15 5.71
C GLY A 104 -9.35 3.62 6.74
N GLY A 105 -10.45 4.24 6.30
CA GLY A 105 -11.39 4.99 7.14
C GLY A 105 -12.35 4.20 8.04
N ARG A 106 -12.49 2.88 7.88
CA ARG A 106 -13.24 2.07 8.86
C ARG A 106 -12.32 1.69 10.00
N ARG A 107 -12.19 2.55 11.03
CA ARG A 107 -11.53 2.33 12.35
C ARG A 107 -11.02 0.89 12.51
N THR A 108 -9.89 0.60 11.88
CA THR A 108 -9.54 -0.80 11.60
C THR A 108 -9.28 -1.50 12.93
N ALA A 109 -9.94 -2.63 13.14
CA ALA A 109 -9.66 -3.52 14.26
C ALA A 109 -8.17 -3.91 14.32
N LEU A 110 -7.44 -3.77 13.21
CA LEU A 110 -5.99 -3.89 13.09
C LEU A 110 -5.22 -3.01 14.08
N ALA A 111 -5.66 -1.77 14.33
CA ALA A 111 -5.01 -0.88 15.30
C ALA A 111 -5.19 -1.36 16.76
N ARG A 112 -6.16 -2.24 17.04
CA ARG A 112 -6.34 -2.88 18.35
C ARG A 112 -5.50 -4.15 18.47
N SER A 113 -5.49 -5.00 17.44
CA SER A 113 -4.68 -6.23 17.42
C SER A 113 -3.17 -5.95 17.37
N ALA A 114 -2.75 -4.95 16.59
CA ALA A 114 -1.35 -4.53 16.54
C ALA A 114 -0.87 -3.94 17.88
N ARG A 115 -1.75 -3.24 18.62
CA ARG A 115 -1.45 -2.81 19.99
C ARG A 115 -1.26 -4.02 20.91
N ALA A 116 -2.18 -4.98 20.93
CA ALA A 116 -2.05 -6.17 21.78
C ALA A 116 -0.76 -6.97 21.50
N GLY A 117 -0.38 -7.12 20.24
CA GLY A 117 0.87 -7.78 19.83
C GLY A 117 2.14 -6.99 20.16
N ALA A 118 2.16 -5.69 19.87
CA ALA A 118 3.29 -4.81 20.15
C ALA A 118 3.54 -4.61 21.65
N TRP A 119 2.48 -4.57 22.48
CA TRP A 119 2.60 -4.55 23.94
C TRP A 119 3.30 -5.80 24.48
N CYS A 120 3.09 -6.97 23.85
CA CYS A 120 3.74 -8.22 24.23
C CYS A 120 5.25 -8.25 23.89
N LEU A 121 5.68 -7.51 22.87
CA LEU A 121 7.10 -7.37 22.49
C LEU A 121 7.87 -6.35 23.35
N VAL A 122 7.15 -5.38 23.91
CA VAL A 122 7.74 -4.24 24.66
C VAL A 122 7.71 -4.47 26.17
N ASP A 123 6.89 -5.38 26.70
CA ASP A 123 6.85 -5.68 28.14
C ASP A 123 7.86 -6.77 28.55
N PRO A 124 8.97 -6.42 29.25
CA PRO A 124 9.93 -7.40 29.75
C PRO A 124 9.38 -8.30 30.88
N ALA A 125 8.23 -7.97 31.49
CA ALA A 125 7.66 -8.73 32.61
C ALA A 125 7.06 -10.10 32.21
N GLN A 126 6.78 -10.32 30.92
CA GLN A 126 6.20 -11.57 30.40
C GLN A 126 7.25 -12.60 29.94
N ARG A 127 8.56 -12.30 30.02
CA ARG A 127 9.65 -13.21 29.56
C ARG A 127 9.77 -14.53 30.34
N GLY A 128 9.01 -14.72 31.41
CA GLY A 128 9.00 -15.93 32.25
C GLY A 128 7.71 -16.75 32.21
N ALA A 129 6.70 -16.35 31.43
CA ALA A 129 5.44 -17.11 31.36
C ALA A 129 5.65 -18.42 30.58
N ARG A 130 5.52 -19.54 31.29
CA ARG A 130 5.64 -20.89 30.77
C ARG A 130 4.52 -21.16 29.77
N TRP A 131 4.83 -21.14 28.48
CA TRP A 131 3.90 -21.48 27.41
C TRP A 131 3.52 -22.97 27.51
N PRO A 132 2.22 -23.35 27.44
CA PRO A 132 1.84 -24.75 27.34
C PRO A 132 2.07 -25.20 25.88
N ILE A 133 3.33 -25.39 25.51
CA ILE A 133 3.68 -26.24 24.37
C ILE A 133 3.44 -27.69 24.81
N SER A 134 2.66 -28.42 24.03
CA SER A 134 2.54 -29.86 24.18
C SER A 134 3.93 -30.53 24.18
N GLY A 135 4.24 -31.19 25.29
CA GLY A 135 5.01 -32.44 25.33
C GLY A 135 6.53 -32.44 25.08
N HIS A 136 7.15 -31.49 24.36
CA HIS A 136 8.57 -31.65 23.99
C HIS A 136 9.40 -30.36 24.14
N PRO A 137 10.45 -30.35 24.99
CA PRO A 137 11.33 -29.20 25.14
C PRO A 137 12.38 -29.16 24.02
N VAL A 138 12.30 -28.16 23.14
CA VAL A 138 13.41 -27.78 22.25
C VAL A 138 14.19 -26.66 22.94
N ARG A 139 15.45 -26.93 23.31
CA ARG A 139 16.40 -25.91 23.82
C ARG A 139 16.98 -25.13 22.64
N ILE A 140 16.83 -23.81 22.64
CA ILE A 140 17.49 -22.92 21.68
C ILE A 140 18.40 -21.95 22.45
N PHE A 141 19.70 -22.17 22.27
CA PHE A 141 20.91 -21.42 22.64
C PHE A 141 21.27 -21.19 24.13
N ARG A 142 22.58 -21.37 24.39
CA ARG A 142 23.31 -21.30 25.66
C ARG A 142 23.68 -19.86 26.01
#